data_AF-A0A8T4SHP6-F1
#
_entry.id   AF-A0A8T4SHP6-F1
#
_cell.length_a   1.000
_cell.length_b   1.000
_cell.length_c   1.000
_cell.angle_alpha   90.00
_cell.angle_beta   90.00
_cell.angle_gamma   90.00
#
_symmetry.space_group_name_H-M   'P 1'
#
loop_
_entity.id
_entity.type
_entity.pdbx_description
1 polymer ?
#
loop_
_entity_poly.entity_id
_entity_poly.type
_entity_poly.pdbx_seq_one_letter_code
_entity_poly.pdbx_strand_id
1 'polypeptide(L)'
;MPQLKEYIIELLEKGYKPATIKEHLLKYGYNEDEVNHALYISKRPIRINAPVIIAVTAIIAILGIIGFYLLNPSSVKPAELLDISIEELSPEVDKGGKMSADIMLENAGAREKYDVNLKYEIFDSSNNRLTFKVETLAIENSKQKSIELDIPDNTPAGEYILQVTVRYNGQNAIAKSPFTIKGEQAMNNEKPTDESPPEEQECLSDCDDNDASTQDFCDATTSFECRHITEGICGDDVCGLSESELNCQEDCETKKIVSLWEKTQKIEEKAKSDSESAANECESVGTLRDNCLSKVGAASNNPDACNRIEEEETRDDCLSTVAYSAKSPPICENVSENKRDSCYIKFASENDFSVCDKLINPYLKDNCNIMKETR
;
A
#
# COMPACT_ATOMS: atom_id res chain seq x y z
N MET A 1 14.04 -16.04 73.12
CA MET A 1 14.19 -15.52 71.74
C MET A 1 14.21 -13.98 71.62
N PRO A 2 13.34 -13.18 72.27
CA PRO A 2 13.34 -11.70 72.10
C PRO A 2 14.71 -11.07 72.39
N GLN A 3 15.35 -11.53 73.47
CA GLN A 3 16.65 -11.05 73.92
C GLN A 3 17.79 -11.35 72.92
N LEU A 4 17.74 -12.46 72.18
CA LEU A 4 18.77 -12.82 71.20
C LEU A 4 18.70 -11.91 69.97
N LYS A 5 17.48 -11.58 69.52
CA LYS A 5 17.25 -10.65 68.41
C LYS A 5 17.77 -9.26 68.77
N GLU A 6 17.41 -8.74 69.94
CA GLU A 6 17.84 -7.41 70.42
C GLU A 6 19.37 -7.33 70.53
N TYR A 7 20.00 -8.38 71.05
CA TYR A 7 21.45 -8.48 71.14
C TYR A 7 22.13 -8.51 69.75
N ILE A 8 21.60 -9.27 68.80
CA ILE A 8 22.12 -9.30 67.41
C ILE A 8 21.96 -7.94 66.75
N ILE A 9 20.83 -7.25 66.94
CA ILE A 9 20.61 -5.89 66.41
C ILE A 9 21.64 -4.92 66.97
N GLU A 10 21.89 -4.95 68.29
CA GLU A 10 22.89 -4.08 68.92
C GLU A 10 24.30 -4.31 68.35
N LEU A 11 24.68 -5.57 68.11
CA LEU A 11 25.97 -5.89 67.50
C LEU A 11 26.05 -5.43 66.03
N LEU A 12 24.96 -5.57 65.26
CA LEU A 12 24.92 -5.05 63.89
C LEU A 12 25.03 -3.51 63.87
N GLU A 13 24.43 -2.81 64.84
CA GLU A 13 24.53 -1.35 64.99
C GLU A 13 25.94 -0.89 65.39
N LYS A 14 26.69 -1.72 66.12
CA LYS A 14 28.12 -1.51 66.40
C LYS A 14 29.04 -1.86 65.21
N GLY A 15 28.49 -2.29 64.09
CA GLY A 15 29.23 -2.55 62.84
C GLY A 15 29.87 -3.95 62.75
N TYR A 16 29.50 -4.89 63.62
CA TYR A 16 30.00 -6.26 63.52
C TYR A 16 29.41 -6.96 62.28
N LYS A 17 30.25 -7.70 61.55
CA LYS A 17 29.82 -8.47 60.38
C LYS A 17 28.89 -9.62 60.82
N PRO A 18 27.81 -9.92 60.08
CA PRO A 18 26.88 -11.01 60.42
C PRO A 18 27.56 -12.37 60.66
N ALA A 19 28.60 -12.69 59.87
CA ALA A 19 29.36 -13.92 60.02
C ALA A 19 30.11 -14.00 61.37
N THR A 20 30.70 -12.88 61.81
CA THR A 20 31.41 -12.78 63.10
C THR A 20 30.44 -12.91 64.28
N ILE A 21 29.25 -12.31 64.17
CA ILE A 21 28.18 -12.44 65.18
C ILE A 21 27.73 -13.90 65.27
N LYS A 22 27.50 -14.56 64.12
CA LYS A 22 27.10 -15.97 64.05
C LYS A 22 28.14 -16.87 64.72
N GLU A 23 29.41 -16.76 64.31
CA GLU A 23 30.50 -17.56 64.86
C GLU A 23 30.66 -17.37 66.37
N HIS A 24 30.57 -16.12 66.84
CA HIS A 24 30.62 -15.80 68.26
C HIS A 24 29.46 -16.49 69.02
N LEU A 25 28.21 -16.36 68.57
CA LEU A 25 27.06 -16.96 69.23
C LEU A 25 27.13 -18.50 69.24
N LEU A 26 27.55 -19.13 68.14
CA LEU A 26 27.74 -20.58 68.10
C LEU A 26 28.78 -21.06 69.12
N LYS A 27 29.87 -20.30 69.30
CA LYS A 27 30.91 -20.61 70.30
C LYS A 27 30.39 -20.57 71.74
N TYR A 28 29.37 -19.78 72.03
CA TYR A 28 28.71 -19.72 73.35
C TYR A 28 27.55 -20.73 73.49
N GLY A 29 27.40 -21.66 72.55
CA GLY A 29 26.43 -22.76 72.64
C GLY A 29 25.02 -22.43 72.16
N TYR A 30 24.82 -21.32 71.45
CA TYR A 30 23.53 -21.03 70.81
C TYR A 30 23.28 -21.98 69.63
N ASN A 31 22.03 -22.35 69.41
CA ASN A 31 21.63 -23.21 68.30
C ASN A 31 21.78 -22.46 66.95
N GLU A 32 22.30 -23.14 65.93
CA GLU A 32 22.58 -22.54 64.63
C GLU A 32 21.34 -22.02 63.90
N ASP A 33 20.23 -22.77 63.95
CA ASP A 33 18.98 -22.38 63.30
C ASP A 33 18.37 -21.15 63.96
N GLU A 34 18.44 -21.07 65.29
CA GLU A 34 17.98 -19.89 66.04
C GLU A 34 18.81 -18.65 65.71
N VAL A 35 20.13 -18.78 65.58
CA VAL A 35 21.04 -17.68 65.21
C VAL A 35 20.79 -17.23 63.77
N ASN A 36 20.63 -18.17 62.83
CA ASN A 36 20.31 -17.85 61.43
C ASN A 36 18.95 -17.15 61.30
N HIS A 37 17.94 -17.67 61.99
CA HIS A 37 16.60 -17.06 62.02
C HIS A 37 16.65 -15.65 62.63
N ALA A 38 17.36 -15.48 63.74
CA ALA A 38 17.52 -14.18 64.40
C ALA A 38 18.30 -13.18 63.54
N LEU A 39 19.35 -13.61 62.81
CA LEU A 39 20.07 -12.76 61.85
C LEU A 39 19.20 -12.36 60.65
N TYR A 40 18.35 -13.26 60.17
CA TYR A 40 17.42 -12.98 59.08
C TYR A 40 16.41 -11.90 59.47
N ILE A 41 15.74 -12.05 60.63
CA ILE A 41 14.76 -11.07 61.12
C ILE A 41 15.38 -9.75 61.62
N SER A 42 16.70 -9.73 61.84
CA SER A 42 17.45 -8.55 62.31
C SER A 42 17.98 -7.69 61.16
N LYS A 43 17.88 -8.14 59.90
CA LYS A 43 18.09 -7.28 58.73
C LYS A 43 17.02 -6.20 58.72
N ARG A 44 17.30 -5.05 59.32
CA ARG A 44 16.41 -3.89 59.20
C ARG A 44 16.24 -3.60 57.70
N PRO A 45 15.02 -3.30 57.23
CA PRO A 45 14.86 -2.75 55.89
C PRO A 45 15.78 -1.52 55.83
N ILE A 46 16.67 -1.49 54.84
CA ILE A 46 17.55 -0.35 54.63
C ILE A 46 16.62 0.85 54.55
N ARG A 47 16.69 1.77 55.52
CA ARG A 47 15.96 3.04 55.46
C ARG A 47 16.68 3.90 54.43
N ILE A 48 16.49 3.55 53.16
CA ILE A 48 16.92 4.38 52.05
C ILE A 48 16.01 5.60 52.09
N ASN A 49 16.60 6.79 52.24
CA ASN A 49 15.84 8.03 52.18
C ASN A 49 15.04 8.03 50.87
N ALA A 50 13.73 8.28 50.96
CA ALA A 50 12.84 8.37 49.80
C ALA A 50 13.43 9.13 48.59
N PRO A 51 14.13 10.27 48.74
CA PRO A 51 14.75 10.94 47.59
C PRO A 51 15.82 10.10 46.85
N VAL A 52 16.56 9.23 47.55
CA VAL A 52 17.58 8.37 46.93
C VAL A 52 16.94 7.26 46.10
N ILE A 53 15.81 6.70 46.56
CA ILE A 53 15.06 5.70 45.79
C ILE A 53 14.57 6.32 44.48
N ILE A 54 13.96 7.52 44.56
CA ILE A 54 13.44 8.23 43.38
C ILE A 54 14.56 8.48 42.35
N ALA A 55 15.73 8.93 42.81
CA ALA A 55 16.88 9.19 41.94
C ALA A 55 17.39 7.91 41.24
N VAL A 56 17.51 6.79 41.97
CA VAL A 56 17.98 5.52 41.38
C VAL A 56 16.96 4.97 40.39
N THR A 57 15.66 5.03 40.70
CA THR A 57 14.61 4.58 39.78
C THR A 57 14.58 5.40 38.49
N ALA A 58 14.80 6.73 38.58
CA ALA A 58 14.87 7.59 37.40
C ALA A 58 16.06 7.23 36.50
N ILE A 59 17.23 6.95 37.09
CA ILE A 59 18.42 6.54 36.32
C ILE A 59 18.19 5.20 35.61
N ILE A 60 17.61 4.21 36.29
CA ILE A 60 17.32 2.90 35.69
C ILE A 60 16.30 3.04 34.55
N ALA A 61 15.26 3.87 34.72
CA ALA A 61 14.29 4.13 33.66
C ALA A 61 14.94 4.79 32.43
N ILE A 62 15.81 5.79 32.64
CA ILE A 62 16.54 6.45 31.54
C ILE A 62 17.45 5.46 30.82
N LEU A 63 18.21 4.65 31.56
CA LEU A 63 19.09 3.63 30.96
C LEU A 63 18.28 2.54 30.24
N GLY A 64 17.10 2.17 30.75
CA GLY A 64 16.18 1.25 30.09
C GLY A 64 15.65 1.80 28.78
N ILE A 65 15.27 3.09 28.74
CA ILE A 65 14.84 3.77 27.51
C ILE A 65 15.98 3.83 26.49
N ILE A 66 17.18 4.25 26.92
CA ILE A 66 18.36 4.31 26.04
C ILE A 66 18.71 2.91 25.52
N GLY A 67 18.72 1.89 26.40
CA GLY A 67 18.97 0.50 26.03
C GLY A 67 17.92 -0.04 25.05
N PHE A 68 16.65 0.30 25.24
CA PHE A 68 15.57 -0.08 24.33
C PHE A 68 15.78 0.51 22.93
N TYR A 69 16.15 1.79 22.83
CA TYR A 69 16.47 2.41 21.53
C TYR A 69 17.74 1.86 20.88
N LEU A 70 18.72 1.42 21.67
CA LEU A 70 19.96 0.81 21.15
C LEU A 70 19.80 -0.66 20.74
N LEU A 71 18.93 -1.42 21.42
CA LEU A 71 18.74 -2.87 21.19
C LEU A 71 17.61 -3.17 20.22
N ASN A 72 16.64 -2.28 20.06
CA ASN A 72 15.69 -2.30 18.96
C ASN A 72 16.05 -1.17 18.00
N PRO A 73 17.09 -1.32 17.14
CA PRO A 73 17.08 -0.58 15.89
C PRO A 73 15.83 -1.08 15.18
N SER A 74 14.74 -0.32 15.29
CA SER A 74 13.51 -0.56 14.55
C SER A 74 13.93 -1.00 13.17
N SER A 75 13.55 -2.22 12.78
CA SER A 75 13.84 -2.77 11.47
C SER A 75 13.04 -1.94 10.46
N VAL A 76 13.50 -0.72 10.23
CA VAL A 76 13.12 0.10 9.11
C VAL A 76 13.58 -0.75 7.94
N LYS A 77 12.64 -1.53 7.39
CA LYS A 77 12.85 -2.24 6.14
C LYS A 77 13.46 -1.19 5.22
N PRO A 78 14.68 -1.40 4.71
CA PRO A 78 15.39 -0.36 3.98
C PRO A 78 14.43 0.15 2.91
N ALA A 79 14.13 1.45 2.97
CA ALA A 79 13.14 2.03 2.09
C ALA A 79 13.61 1.76 0.66
N GLU A 80 12.78 1.07 -0.10
CA GLU A 80 12.98 0.92 -1.54
C GLU A 80 12.60 2.26 -2.14
N LEU A 81 13.62 3.02 -2.51
CA LEU A 81 13.47 4.33 -3.12
C LEU A 81 13.93 4.18 -4.56
N LEU A 82 13.00 4.32 -5.49
CA LEU A 82 13.30 4.41 -6.91
C LEU A 82 13.08 5.85 -7.35
N ASP A 83 14.13 6.47 -7.89
CA ASP A 83 14.07 7.77 -8.53
C ASP A 83 13.99 7.61 -10.04
N ILE A 84 13.29 8.54 -10.69
CA ILE A 84 13.10 8.56 -12.14
C ILE A 84 13.31 9.97 -12.67
N SER A 85 14.14 10.09 -13.70
CA SER A 85 14.30 11.32 -14.48
C SER A 85 14.16 11.07 -15.97
N ILE A 86 13.78 12.13 -16.68
CA ILE A 86 13.55 12.13 -18.13
C ILE A 86 14.49 13.16 -18.74
N GLU A 87 15.22 12.76 -19.76
CA GLU A 87 16.00 13.64 -20.62
C GLU A 87 15.43 13.56 -22.04
N GLU A 88 14.83 14.65 -22.50
CA GLU A 88 14.24 14.72 -23.84
C GLU A 88 15.33 14.83 -24.90
N LEU A 89 15.29 13.94 -25.89
CA LEU A 89 16.19 14.01 -27.04
C LEU A 89 15.60 14.87 -28.17
N SER A 90 14.26 14.98 -28.21
CA SER A 90 13.51 15.76 -29.21
C SER A 90 12.49 16.67 -28.52
N PRO A 91 12.88 17.87 -28.03
CA PRO A 91 11.97 18.81 -27.38
C PRO A 91 10.93 19.40 -28.34
N GLU A 92 11.20 19.33 -29.65
CA GLU A 92 10.27 19.71 -30.71
C GLU A 92 10.08 18.51 -31.66
N VAL A 93 8.82 18.13 -31.89
CA VAL A 93 8.46 16.96 -32.72
C VAL A 93 7.49 17.40 -33.81
N ASP A 94 7.70 16.94 -35.04
CA ASP A 94 6.76 17.20 -36.13
C ASP A 94 5.49 16.35 -35.97
N LYS A 95 4.36 16.83 -36.50
CA LYS A 95 3.10 16.09 -36.56
C LYS A 95 3.31 14.73 -37.27
N GLY A 96 2.75 13.65 -36.72
CA GLY A 96 2.99 12.30 -37.24
C GLY A 96 4.38 11.72 -36.95
N GLY A 97 5.26 12.51 -36.33
CA GLY A 97 6.63 12.13 -36.01
C GLY A 97 6.74 11.19 -34.82
N LYS A 98 7.98 10.97 -34.40
CA LYS A 98 8.31 10.19 -33.20
C LYS A 98 8.93 11.07 -32.14
N MET A 99 8.38 11.02 -30.94
CA MET A 99 9.00 11.63 -29.77
C MET A 99 9.99 10.64 -29.16
N SER A 100 11.23 11.12 -28.91
CA SER A 100 12.31 10.33 -28.32
C SER A 100 12.78 10.93 -26.99
N ALA A 101 12.96 10.08 -25.98
CA ALA A 101 13.46 10.48 -24.67
C ALA A 101 14.30 9.38 -24.03
N ASP A 102 15.27 9.78 -23.22
CA ASP A 102 16.05 8.91 -22.36
C ASP A 102 15.47 8.94 -20.94
N ILE A 103 15.16 7.75 -20.42
CA ILE A 103 14.65 7.55 -19.06
C ILE A 103 15.77 7.01 -18.20
N MET A 104 16.11 7.73 -17.14
CA MET A 104 17.07 7.27 -16.13
C MET A 104 16.30 6.78 -14.90
N LEU A 105 16.57 5.55 -14.49
CA LEU A 105 16.00 4.92 -13.31
C LEU A 105 17.14 4.68 -12.31
N GLU A 106 17.00 5.17 -11.08
CA GLU A 106 17.99 4.99 -10.02
C GLU A 106 17.38 4.32 -8.79
N ASN A 107 17.93 3.18 -8.40
CA ASN A 107 17.57 2.46 -7.19
C ASN A 107 18.44 2.94 -6.03
N ALA A 108 17.88 3.81 -5.19
CA ALA A 108 18.48 4.27 -3.95
C ALA A 108 18.19 3.31 -2.76
N GLY A 109 17.44 2.22 -3.00
CA GLY A 109 17.11 1.20 -1.99
C GLY A 109 18.21 0.15 -1.78
N ALA A 110 18.08 -0.66 -0.72
CA ALA A 110 19.09 -1.66 -0.35
C ALA A 110 18.95 -3.03 -1.06
N ARG A 111 17.94 -3.22 -1.93
CA ARG A 111 17.77 -4.47 -2.68
C ARG A 111 18.60 -4.44 -3.97
N GLU A 112 19.29 -5.54 -4.24
CA GLU A 112 20.19 -5.65 -5.40
C GLU A 112 19.45 -5.78 -6.74
N LYS A 113 18.19 -6.26 -6.78
CA LYS A 113 17.44 -6.41 -8.02
C LYS A 113 15.94 -6.53 -7.82
N TYR A 114 15.14 -5.85 -8.64
CA TYR A 114 13.70 -6.09 -8.74
C TYR A 114 13.14 -5.67 -10.10
N ASP A 115 11.99 -6.27 -10.46
CA ASP A 115 11.25 -5.93 -11.67
C ASP A 115 10.32 -4.74 -11.41
N VAL A 116 10.27 -3.82 -12.37
CA VAL A 116 9.37 -2.68 -12.36
C VAL A 116 8.51 -2.68 -13.61
N ASN A 117 7.29 -2.14 -13.50
CA ASN A 117 6.42 -1.92 -14.65
C ASN A 117 6.45 -0.44 -15.03
N LEU A 118 6.94 -0.15 -16.23
CA LEU A 118 7.00 1.20 -16.80
C LEU A 118 5.78 1.43 -17.69
N LYS A 119 5.19 2.61 -17.55
CA LYS A 119 4.11 3.10 -18.40
C LYS A 119 4.46 4.50 -18.88
N TYR A 120 4.56 4.66 -20.19
CA TYR A 120 4.83 5.92 -20.87
C TYR A 120 3.53 6.44 -21.45
N GLU A 121 3.17 7.69 -21.19
CA GLU A 121 1.94 8.32 -21.67
C GLU A 121 2.24 9.74 -22.14
N ILE A 122 1.65 10.13 -23.27
CA ILE A 122 1.68 11.51 -23.75
C ILE A 122 0.32 12.15 -23.47
N PHE A 123 0.33 13.32 -22.85
CA PHE A 123 -0.86 14.10 -22.54
C PHE A 123 -0.83 15.45 -23.25
N ASP A 124 -1.99 15.93 -23.69
CA ASP A 124 -2.17 17.32 -24.10
C ASP A 124 -2.31 18.26 -22.89
N SER A 125 -2.43 19.56 -23.17
CA SER A 125 -2.69 20.60 -22.16
C SER A 125 -4.03 20.44 -21.41
N SER A 126 -4.97 19.66 -21.94
CA SER A 126 -6.26 19.34 -21.33
C SER A 126 -6.23 18.02 -20.56
N ASN A 127 -5.06 17.39 -20.42
CA ASN A 127 -4.85 16.10 -19.77
C ASN A 127 -5.55 14.92 -20.48
N ASN A 128 -5.85 15.05 -21.78
CA ASN A 128 -6.25 13.92 -22.61
C ASN A 128 -5.02 13.14 -23.04
N ARG A 129 -5.11 11.82 -23.01
CA ARG A 129 -4.01 10.94 -23.37
C ARG A 129 -4.01 10.66 -24.87
N LEU A 130 -2.91 10.97 -25.55
CA LEU A 130 -2.74 10.76 -26.99
C LEU A 130 -2.31 9.32 -27.31
N THR A 131 -1.26 8.85 -26.64
CA THR A 131 -0.66 7.54 -26.87
C THR A 131 -0.07 7.00 -25.58
N PHE A 132 0.13 5.69 -25.52
CA PHE A 132 0.80 5.05 -24.39
C PHE A 132 1.53 3.77 -24.78
N LYS A 133 2.52 3.40 -23.97
CA LYS A 133 3.26 2.15 -24.06
C LYS A 133 3.56 1.61 -22.67
N VAL A 134 3.56 0.29 -22.51
CA VAL A 134 3.86 -0.40 -21.24
C VAL A 134 4.96 -1.42 -21.47
N GLU A 135 5.92 -1.50 -20.56
CA GLU A 135 6.92 -2.57 -20.54
C GLU A 135 7.35 -2.92 -19.11
N THR A 136 7.98 -4.09 -18.94
CA THR A 136 8.55 -4.54 -17.66
C THR A 136 10.07 -4.54 -17.74
N LEU A 137 10.74 -4.07 -16.69
CA LEU A 137 12.18 -3.89 -16.66
C LEU A 137 12.77 -4.35 -15.33
N ALA A 138 13.80 -5.19 -15.36
CA ALA A 138 14.63 -5.46 -14.18
C ALA A 138 15.62 -4.32 -13.95
N ILE A 139 15.71 -3.83 -12.71
CA ILE A 139 16.64 -2.79 -12.25
C ILE A 139 17.50 -3.36 -11.13
N GLU A 140 18.81 -3.09 -11.19
CA GLU A 140 19.77 -3.42 -10.12
C GLU A 140 20.19 -2.17 -9.34
N ASN A 141 21.01 -1.30 -9.95
CA ASN A 141 21.45 -0.03 -9.34
C ASN A 141 20.90 1.17 -10.10
N SER A 142 21.20 1.25 -11.39
CA SER A 142 20.63 2.24 -12.28
C SER A 142 20.44 1.66 -13.68
N LYS A 143 19.54 2.26 -14.46
CA LYS A 143 19.28 1.84 -15.83
C LYS A 143 18.81 3.01 -16.67
N GLN A 144 19.54 3.26 -17.76
CA GLN A 144 19.11 4.19 -18.81
C GLN A 144 18.35 3.42 -19.89
N LYS A 145 17.25 3.99 -20.35
CA LYS A 145 16.40 3.41 -21.40
C LYS A 145 15.94 4.52 -22.34
N SER A 146 16.34 4.42 -23.60
CA SER A 146 15.78 5.25 -24.68
C SER A 146 14.42 4.70 -25.09
N ILE A 147 13.44 5.59 -25.25
CA ILE A 147 12.11 5.29 -25.75
C ILE A 147 11.79 6.09 -27.01
N GLU A 148 10.93 5.51 -27.84
CA GLU A 148 10.27 6.19 -28.95
C GLU A 148 8.76 5.98 -28.79
N LEU A 149 7.99 7.05 -28.97
CA LEU A 149 6.53 7.02 -29.03
C LEU A 149 6.06 7.72 -30.30
N ASP A 150 5.21 7.04 -31.06
CA ASP A 150 4.61 7.59 -32.27
C ASP A 150 3.54 8.62 -31.91
N ILE A 151 3.62 9.80 -32.53
CA ILE A 151 2.63 10.88 -32.40
C ILE A 151 1.59 10.70 -33.51
N PRO A 152 0.28 10.65 -33.22
CA PRO A 152 -0.74 10.54 -34.26
C PRO A 152 -0.67 11.67 -35.30
N ASP A 153 -0.90 11.36 -36.57
CA ASP A 153 -0.85 12.32 -37.68
C ASP A 153 -1.84 13.48 -37.55
N ASN A 154 -2.91 13.33 -36.77
CA ASN A 154 -3.93 14.36 -36.56
C ASN A 154 -3.73 15.17 -35.27
N THR A 155 -2.55 15.06 -34.65
CA THR A 155 -2.24 15.78 -33.41
C THR A 155 -2.09 17.29 -33.68
N PRO A 156 -2.85 18.16 -33.00
CA PRO A 156 -2.69 19.61 -33.13
C PRO A 156 -1.31 20.08 -32.67
N ALA A 157 -0.83 21.18 -33.25
CA ALA A 157 0.34 21.88 -32.76
C ALA A 157 0.12 22.37 -31.32
N GLY A 158 1.14 22.30 -30.47
CA GLY A 158 1.04 22.81 -29.11
C GLY A 158 2.00 22.17 -28.12
N GLU A 159 1.75 22.44 -26.85
CA GLU A 159 2.51 21.91 -25.71
C GLU A 159 1.90 20.60 -25.21
N TYR A 160 2.77 19.61 -24.99
CA TYR A 160 2.42 18.27 -24.54
C TYR A 160 3.32 17.84 -23.38
N ILE A 161 2.89 16.82 -22.64
CA ILE A 161 3.64 16.28 -21.50
C ILE A 161 3.86 14.79 -21.72
N LEU A 162 5.12 14.37 -21.74
CA LEU A 162 5.51 12.99 -21.52
C LEU A 162 5.44 12.69 -20.02
N GLN A 163 4.59 11.76 -19.61
CA GLN A 163 4.54 11.22 -18.26
C GLN A 163 5.05 9.78 -18.26
N VAL A 164 6.01 9.49 -17.38
CA VAL A 164 6.51 8.13 -17.14
C VAL A 164 6.14 7.72 -15.73
N THR A 165 5.38 6.63 -15.62
CA THR A 165 4.98 6.03 -14.34
C THR A 165 5.70 4.71 -14.16
N VAL A 166 6.39 4.54 -13.03
CA VAL A 166 7.05 3.30 -12.64
C VAL A 166 6.32 2.71 -11.46
N ARG A 167 5.82 1.48 -11.60
CA ARG A 167 5.20 0.72 -10.50
C ARG A 167 6.19 -0.31 -9.96
N TYR A 168 6.45 -0.27 -8.66
CA TYR A 168 7.34 -1.19 -7.97
C TYR A 168 6.85 -1.44 -6.54
N ASN A 169 6.72 -2.71 -6.14
CA ASN A 169 6.37 -3.12 -4.77
C ASN A 169 5.19 -2.35 -4.13
N GLY A 170 4.13 -2.11 -4.91
CA GLY A 170 2.93 -1.40 -4.48
C GLY A 170 3.06 0.13 -4.42
N GLN A 171 4.22 0.68 -4.73
CA GLN A 171 4.50 2.11 -4.85
C GLN A 171 4.56 2.55 -6.31
N ASN A 172 4.42 3.86 -6.53
CA ASN A 172 4.55 4.48 -7.85
C ASN A 172 5.54 5.64 -7.78
N ALA A 173 6.46 5.72 -8.74
CA ALA A 173 7.24 6.93 -9.04
C ALA A 173 6.76 7.51 -10.37
N ILE A 174 6.71 8.84 -10.47
CA ILE A 174 6.20 9.55 -11.65
C ILE A 174 7.17 10.66 -12.01
N ALA A 175 7.61 10.69 -13.27
CA ALA A 175 8.30 11.83 -13.87
C ALA A 175 7.47 12.41 -15.02
N LYS A 176 7.61 13.72 -15.23
CA LYS A 176 6.95 14.47 -16.31
C LYS A 176 7.96 15.34 -17.02
N SER A 177 7.84 15.43 -18.34
CA SER A 177 8.70 16.26 -19.17
C SER A 177 7.88 16.91 -20.30
N PRO A 178 7.92 18.25 -20.45
CA PRO A 178 7.14 18.97 -21.45
C PRO A 178 7.87 19.05 -22.81
N PHE A 179 7.16 18.78 -23.90
CA PHE A 179 7.68 18.94 -25.26
C PHE A 179 6.65 19.61 -26.17
N THR A 180 7.11 20.17 -27.29
CA THR A 180 6.27 20.90 -28.24
C THR A 180 6.08 20.09 -29.53
N ILE A 181 4.84 20.02 -30.01
CA ILE A 181 4.55 19.53 -31.36
C ILE A 181 4.45 20.72 -32.30
N LYS A 182 5.31 20.74 -33.32
CA LYS A 182 5.33 21.80 -34.32
C LYS A 182 4.08 21.72 -35.19
N GLY A 183 3.44 22.87 -35.35
CA GLY A 183 2.47 23.06 -36.42
C GLY A 183 3.17 23.08 -37.75
N GLU A 184 2.50 22.55 -38.76
CA GLU A 184 2.90 22.72 -40.15
C GLU A 184 3.02 24.22 -40.40
N GLN A 185 4.25 24.74 -40.47
CA GLN A 185 4.45 26.13 -40.82
C GLN A 185 3.93 26.27 -42.24
N ALA A 186 2.83 27.01 -42.40
CA ALA A 186 2.35 27.41 -43.71
C ALA A 186 3.55 28.01 -44.46
N MET A 187 4.08 27.29 -45.45
CA MET A 187 5.25 27.70 -46.21
C MET A 187 4.95 29.06 -46.84
N ASN A 188 5.46 30.14 -46.24
CA ASN A 188 5.46 31.45 -46.84
C ASN A 188 6.49 31.42 -47.97
N ASN A 189 5.97 31.31 -49.19
CA ASN A 189 6.58 31.57 -50.48
C ASN A 189 7.93 32.30 -50.43
N GLU A 190 9.03 31.54 -50.53
CA GLU A 190 10.24 32.00 -51.19
C GLU A 190 10.31 31.33 -52.57
N LYS A 191 10.44 32.20 -53.58
CA LYS A 191 10.30 31.92 -55.01
C LYS A 191 11.16 30.74 -55.48
N PRO A 192 10.57 29.65 -56.01
CA PRO A 192 11.31 28.60 -56.70
C PRO A 192 11.72 29.08 -58.10
N THR A 193 13.00 28.92 -58.40
CA THR A 193 13.47 28.74 -59.78
C THR A 193 12.90 27.43 -60.33
N ASP A 194 11.95 27.57 -61.25
CA ASP A 194 11.68 26.68 -62.39
C ASP A 194 11.89 25.18 -62.15
N GLU A 195 11.07 24.59 -61.29
CA GLU A 195 10.75 23.17 -61.35
C GLU A 195 9.23 23.03 -61.42
N SER A 196 8.79 22.25 -62.40
CA SER A 196 7.42 22.03 -62.82
C SER A 196 6.49 21.59 -61.67
N PRO A 197 5.22 22.05 -61.63
CA PRO A 197 4.30 21.75 -60.53
C PRO A 197 4.07 20.25 -60.38
N PRO A 198 4.03 19.72 -59.13
CA PRO A 198 3.47 18.39 -58.89
C PRO A 198 1.99 18.42 -59.26
N GLU A 199 1.61 17.44 -60.07
CA GLU A 199 0.27 17.18 -60.59
C GLU A 199 -0.73 17.13 -59.42
N GLU A 200 -1.78 17.97 -59.44
CA GLU A 200 -2.88 17.94 -58.47
C GLU A 200 -3.48 16.54 -58.46
N GLN A 201 -3.28 15.82 -57.36
CA GLN A 201 -3.84 14.49 -57.16
C GLN A 201 -5.29 14.67 -56.72
N GLU A 202 -6.22 14.52 -57.67
CA GLU A 202 -7.66 14.57 -57.41
C GLU A 202 -8.17 13.19 -56.95
N CYS A 203 -9.21 13.19 -56.11
CA CYS A 203 -9.97 11.98 -55.80
C CYS A 203 -10.51 11.36 -57.09
N LEU A 204 -10.22 10.08 -57.33
CA LEU A 204 -10.52 9.39 -58.59
C LEU A 204 -12.03 9.26 -58.91
N SER A 205 -12.92 9.62 -57.99
CA SER A 205 -14.38 9.63 -58.13
C SER A 205 -15.03 10.36 -56.95
N ASP A 206 -16.31 10.75 -57.08
CA ASP A 206 -17.12 11.17 -55.92
C ASP A 206 -17.00 10.08 -54.84
N CYS A 207 -16.47 10.45 -53.68
CA CYS A 207 -16.24 9.55 -52.53
C CYS A 207 -17.54 9.28 -51.76
N ASP A 208 -18.70 9.56 -52.36
CA ASP A 208 -20.01 9.44 -51.72
C ASP A 208 -20.54 8.00 -51.86
N ASP A 209 -20.60 7.23 -50.76
CA ASP A 209 -21.20 5.89 -50.77
C ASP A 209 -22.73 5.89 -50.76
N ASN A 210 -23.34 7.08 -50.73
CA ASN A 210 -24.77 7.34 -50.61
C ASN A 210 -25.40 6.74 -49.33
N ASP A 211 -24.60 6.41 -48.32
CA ASP A 211 -25.08 6.03 -47.00
C ASP A 211 -25.16 7.27 -46.10
N ALA A 212 -26.38 7.66 -45.74
CA ALA A 212 -26.59 8.83 -44.89
C ALA A 212 -26.05 8.64 -43.45
N SER A 213 -25.56 7.45 -43.09
CA SER A 213 -24.98 7.13 -41.78
C SER A 213 -23.44 7.17 -41.74
N THR A 214 -22.79 7.44 -42.86
CA THR A 214 -21.33 7.57 -42.97
C THR A 214 -20.94 9.01 -43.29
N GLN A 215 -19.77 9.41 -42.80
CA GLN A 215 -19.06 10.56 -43.32
C GLN A 215 -17.95 10.08 -44.25
N ASP A 216 -17.94 10.67 -45.43
CA ASP A 216 -17.08 10.27 -46.53
C ASP A 216 -15.90 11.23 -46.67
N PHE A 217 -14.70 10.70 -46.48
CA PHE A 217 -13.47 11.45 -46.53
C PHE A 217 -12.62 10.99 -47.70
N CYS A 218 -12.26 11.92 -48.58
CA CYS A 218 -11.20 11.75 -49.56
C CYS A 218 -10.35 13.01 -49.58
N ASP A 219 -9.29 13.00 -48.78
CA ASP A 219 -8.37 14.11 -48.66
C ASP A 219 -6.94 13.61 -48.38
N ALA A 220 -6.01 14.54 -48.14
CA ALA A 220 -4.62 14.20 -47.85
C ALA A 220 -4.46 13.32 -46.60
N THR A 221 -5.38 13.36 -45.63
CA THR A 221 -5.32 12.53 -44.41
C THR A 221 -5.61 11.06 -44.70
N THR A 222 -6.40 10.79 -45.75
CA THR A 222 -6.65 9.43 -46.23
C THR A 222 -5.73 9.02 -47.38
N SER A 223 -4.71 9.83 -47.69
CA SER A 223 -3.87 9.65 -48.89
C SER A 223 -4.70 9.63 -50.20
N PHE A 224 -5.80 10.39 -50.25
CA PHE A 224 -6.79 10.41 -51.33
C PHE A 224 -7.45 9.04 -51.59
N GLU A 225 -7.36 8.10 -50.63
CA GLU A 225 -8.20 6.91 -50.62
C GLU A 225 -9.55 7.27 -49.99
N CYS A 226 -10.64 6.91 -50.66
CA CYS A 226 -11.97 7.14 -50.10
C CYS A 226 -12.20 6.29 -48.84
N ARG A 227 -12.55 6.93 -47.73
CA ARG A 227 -12.87 6.26 -46.46
C ARG A 227 -14.23 6.70 -45.95
N HIS A 228 -15.06 5.71 -45.63
CA HIS A 228 -16.37 5.87 -45.04
C HIS A 228 -16.26 5.60 -43.55
N ILE A 229 -16.38 6.64 -42.73
CA ILE A 229 -16.38 6.51 -41.26
C ILE A 229 -17.83 6.59 -40.82
N THR A 230 -18.32 5.51 -40.24
CA THR A 230 -19.60 5.54 -39.52
C THR A 230 -19.40 6.46 -38.32
N GLU A 231 -19.97 7.67 -38.37
CA GLU A 231 -20.11 8.48 -37.17
C GLU A 231 -20.88 7.64 -36.15
N GLY A 232 -20.42 7.67 -34.90
CA GLY A 232 -21.14 6.99 -33.84
C GLY A 232 -22.58 7.50 -33.80
N ILE A 233 -23.53 6.58 -33.87
CA ILE A 233 -24.94 6.91 -33.98
C ILE A 233 -25.42 7.31 -32.60
N CYS A 234 -25.60 8.61 -32.38
CA CYS A 234 -26.23 9.09 -31.17
C CYS A 234 -27.70 8.67 -31.08
N GLY A 235 -28.12 8.23 -29.89
CA GLY A 235 -29.44 7.71 -29.54
C GLY A 235 -29.54 6.19 -29.54
N ASP A 236 -28.43 5.43 -29.51
CA ASP A 236 -28.44 3.97 -29.47
C ASP A 236 -28.15 3.35 -28.08
N ASP A 237 -28.00 4.20 -27.05
CA ASP A 237 -27.62 3.84 -25.67
C ASP A 237 -26.22 3.20 -25.52
N VAL A 238 -25.37 3.24 -26.56
CA VAL A 238 -24.01 2.67 -26.58
C VAL A 238 -22.96 3.71 -26.95
N CYS A 239 -22.33 4.32 -25.93
CA CYS A 239 -21.20 5.23 -26.14
C CYS A 239 -20.04 4.56 -26.90
N GLY A 240 -19.97 4.77 -28.21
CA GLY A 240 -19.01 4.21 -29.15
C GLY A 240 -17.61 4.81 -29.02
N LEU A 241 -16.60 4.19 -29.64
CA LEU A 241 -15.21 4.68 -29.59
C LEU A 241 -15.01 6.05 -30.29
N SER A 242 -15.91 6.41 -31.21
CA SER A 242 -15.95 7.71 -31.90
C SER A 242 -16.88 8.73 -31.22
N GLU A 243 -17.58 8.31 -30.15
CA GLU A 243 -18.50 9.14 -29.39
C GLU A 243 -17.82 9.67 -28.12
N SER A 244 -18.13 10.90 -27.80
CA SER A 244 -17.64 11.63 -26.64
C SER A 244 -18.82 12.38 -26.01
N GLU A 245 -18.64 12.82 -24.77
CA GLU A 245 -19.64 13.64 -24.07
C GLU A 245 -19.97 14.95 -24.82
N LEU A 246 -19.08 15.40 -25.72
CA LEU A 246 -19.23 16.65 -26.47
C LEU A 246 -20.07 16.50 -27.75
N ASN A 247 -19.98 15.36 -28.43
CA ASN A 247 -20.67 15.09 -29.70
C ASN A 247 -21.85 14.15 -29.54
N CYS A 248 -21.92 13.38 -28.45
CA CYS A 248 -22.96 12.39 -28.20
C CYS A 248 -23.46 12.45 -26.75
N GLN A 249 -24.00 13.61 -26.40
CA GLN A 249 -24.42 13.93 -25.05
C GLN A 249 -25.48 12.92 -24.53
N GLU A 250 -26.46 12.51 -25.35
CA GLU A 250 -27.52 11.57 -24.90
C GLU A 250 -27.00 10.17 -24.53
N ASP A 251 -26.09 9.58 -25.31
CA ASP A 251 -25.56 8.23 -25.05
C ASP A 251 -24.38 8.21 -24.07
N CYS A 252 -23.59 9.28 -24.03
CA CYS A 252 -22.39 9.36 -23.20
C CYS A 252 -22.57 10.14 -21.88
N GLU A 253 -23.63 10.95 -21.67
CA GLU A 253 -23.84 11.69 -20.40
C GLU A 253 -24.21 10.80 -19.20
N THR A 254 -24.65 9.56 -19.41
CA THR A 254 -25.23 8.76 -18.32
C THR A 254 -24.42 7.54 -17.91
N LYS A 255 -23.19 7.40 -18.41
CA LYS A 255 -22.16 6.61 -17.73
C LYS A 255 -21.07 7.54 -17.27
N LYS A 256 -21.31 8.24 -16.16
CA LYS A 256 -20.24 8.36 -15.15
C LYS A 256 -19.62 6.98 -15.11
N ILE A 257 -18.38 6.83 -15.55
CA ILE A 257 -17.60 5.65 -15.28
C ILE A 257 -17.46 5.67 -13.77
N VAL A 258 -18.49 5.17 -13.07
CA VAL A 258 -18.54 5.04 -11.63
C VAL A 258 -17.35 4.15 -11.39
N SER A 259 -16.29 4.79 -10.87
CA SER A 259 -15.03 4.08 -10.67
C SER A 259 -15.36 2.80 -9.93
N LEU A 260 -14.70 1.70 -10.27
CA LEU A 260 -14.94 0.41 -9.63
C LEU A 260 -14.87 0.53 -8.09
N TRP A 261 -14.06 1.49 -7.61
CA TRP A 261 -14.00 1.93 -6.23
C TRP A 261 -15.31 2.55 -5.69
N GLU A 262 -15.92 3.51 -6.39
CA GLU A 262 -17.20 4.12 -5.97
C GLU A 262 -18.33 3.09 -5.95
N LYS A 263 -18.35 2.14 -6.90
CA LYS A 263 -19.29 1.01 -6.89
C LYS A 263 -19.09 0.16 -5.64
N THR A 264 -17.85 -0.17 -5.30
CA THR A 264 -17.52 -0.95 -4.09
C THR A 264 -17.95 -0.21 -2.81
N GLN A 265 -17.78 1.11 -2.74
CA GLN A 265 -18.19 1.90 -1.58
C GLN A 265 -19.72 1.91 -1.37
N LYS A 266 -20.50 1.98 -2.46
CA LYS A 266 -21.98 1.87 -2.38
C LYS A 266 -22.41 0.50 -1.86
N ILE A 267 -21.74 -0.56 -2.30
CA ILE A 267 -21.99 -1.93 -1.80
C ILE A 267 -21.63 -2.04 -0.31
N GLU A 268 -20.51 -1.46 0.11
CA GLU A 268 -20.07 -1.43 1.52
C GLU A 268 -21.07 -0.68 2.43
N GLU A 269 -21.58 0.47 1.98
CA GLU A 269 -22.62 1.20 2.72
C GLU A 269 -23.93 0.40 2.81
N LYS A 270 -24.32 -0.28 1.73
CA LYS A 270 -25.50 -1.16 1.71
C LYS A 270 -25.34 -2.35 2.65
N ALA A 271 -24.13 -2.88 2.82
CA ALA A 271 -23.85 -4.01 3.70
C ALA A 271 -24.23 -3.76 5.16
N LYS A 272 -24.24 -2.49 5.61
CA LYS A 272 -24.63 -2.12 6.99
C LYS A 272 -26.11 -2.43 7.29
N SER A 273 -26.97 -2.47 6.28
CA SER A 273 -28.41 -2.78 6.43
C SER A 273 -28.81 -4.12 5.83
N ASP A 274 -28.17 -4.54 4.73
CA ASP A 274 -28.48 -5.79 4.03
C ASP A 274 -27.20 -6.45 3.50
N SER A 275 -26.59 -7.26 4.36
CA SER A 275 -25.32 -7.94 4.06
C SER A 275 -25.43 -8.97 2.93
N GLU A 276 -26.57 -9.65 2.79
CA GLU A 276 -26.76 -10.71 1.79
C GLU A 276 -26.91 -10.10 0.40
N SER A 277 -27.75 -9.06 0.28
CA SER A 277 -27.89 -8.34 -0.99
C SER A 277 -26.58 -7.66 -1.40
N ALA A 278 -25.85 -7.05 -0.46
CA ALA A 278 -24.55 -6.44 -0.76
C ALA A 278 -23.52 -7.48 -1.23
N ALA A 279 -23.45 -8.65 -0.58
CA ALA A 279 -22.57 -9.73 -1.00
C ALA A 279 -22.89 -10.24 -2.41
N ASN A 280 -24.17 -10.29 -2.79
CA ASN A 280 -24.57 -10.67 -4.14
C ASN A 280 -24.17 -9.63 -5.20
N GLU A 281 -24.16 -8.33 -4.86
CA GLU A 281 -23.69 -7.29 -5.78
C GLU A 281 -22.18 -7.35 -6.05
N CYS A 282 -21.40 -7.91 -5.13
CA CYS A 282 -19.95 -8.12 -5.33
C CYS A 282 -19.62 -9.08 -6.48
N GLU A 283 -20.55 -9.93 -6.92
CA GLU A 283 -20.35 -10.79 -8.09
C GLU A 283 -20.16 -9.96 -9.39
N SER A 284 -20.66 -8.71 -9.40
CA SER A 284 -20.61 -7.82 -10.56
C SER A 284 -19.37 -6.91 -10.62
N VAL A 285 -18.40 -7.04 -9.71
CA VAL A 285 -17.18 -6.21 -9.68
C VAL A 285 -15.94 -6.90 -10.26
N GLY A 286 -16.10 -8.10 -10.84
CA GLY A 286 -15.03 -8.79 -11.57
C GLY A 286 -13.85 -9.17 -10.67
N THR A 287 -12.64 -8.75 -11.04
CA THR A 287 -11.39 -9.11 -10.33
C THR A 287 -11.30 -8.57 -8.90
N LEU A 288 -12.15 -7.60 -8.52
CA LEU A 288 -12.21 -7.06 -7.15
C LEU A 288 -13.26 -7.75 -6.26
N ARG A 289 -13.87 -8.85 -6.72
CA ARG A 289 -14.93 -9.58 -6.02
C ARG A 289 -14.56 -9.92 -4.58
N ASP A 290 -13.41 -10.53 -4.36
CA ASP A 290 -12.97 -10.98 -3.04
C ASP A 290 -12.69 -9.79 -2.09
N ASN A 291 -12.13 -8.70 -2.62
CA ASN A 291 -11.95 -7.46 -1.87
C ASN A 291 -13.31 -6.84 -1.47
N CYS A 292 -14.28 -6.83 -2.40
CA CYS A 292 -15.64 -6.36 -2.14
C CYS A 292 -16.31 -7.19 -1.04
N LEU A 293 -16.27 -8.52 -1.13
CA LEU A 293 -16.82 -9.42 -0.10
C LEU A 293 -16.15 -9.21 1.26
N SER A 294 -14.84 -8.98 1.27
CA SER A 294 -14.09 -8.68 2.50
C SER A 294 -14.60 -7.43 3.20
N LYS A 295 -14.82 -6.35 2.44
CA LYS A 295 -15.41 -5.10 2.94
C LYS A 295 -16.86 -5.28 3.41
N VAL A 296 -17.67 -6.03 2.67
CA VAL A 296 -19.05 -6.36 3.08
C VAL A 296 -19.06 -7.09 4.41
N GLY A 297 -18.21 -8.10 4.58
CA GLY A 297 -18.09 -8.85 5.84
C GLY A 297 -17.71 -7.92 7.00
N ALA A 298 -16.67 -7.09 6.83
CA ALA A 298 -16.22 -6.15 7.86
C ALA A 298 -17.27 -5.10 8.22
N ALA A 299 -17.99 -4.53 7.24
CA ALA A 299 -19.00 -3.50 7.47
C ALA A 299 -20.27 -4.04 8.13
N SER A 300 -20.66 -5.29 7.81
CA SER A 300 -21.86 -5.93 8.32
C SER A 300 -21.66 -6.77 9.57
N ASN A 301 -20.40 -7.03 9.96
CA ASN A 301 -20.04 -8.04 10.96
C ASN A 301 -20.59 -9.44 10.64
N ASN A 302 -20.80 -9.77 9.37
CA ASN A 302 -21.35 -11.06 8.93
C ASN A 302 -20.23 -11.96 8.34
N PRO A 303 -19.88 -13.09 8.98
CA PRO A 303 -18.85 -14.00 8.47
C PRO A 303 -19.26 -14.74 7.19
N ASP A 304 -20.55 -14.83 6.87
CA ASP A 304 -21.03 -15.54 5.67
C ASP A 304 -20.54 -14.87 4.38
N ALA A 305 -20.39 -13.54 4.38
CA ALA A 305 -19.79 -12.80 3.27
C ALA A 305 -18.31 -13.18 3.08
N CYS A 306 -17.55 -13.33 4.18
CA CYS A 306 -16.16 -13.77 4.12
C CYS A 306 -16.04 -15.19 3.55
N ASN A 307 -16.96 -16.09 3.92
CA ASN A 307 -16.93 -17.49 3.47
C ASN A 307 -17.10 -17.66 1.95
N ARG A 308 -17.54 -16.61 1.23
CA ARG A 308 -17.68 -16.59 -0.24
C ARG A 308 -16.40 -16.20 -0.98
N ILE A 309 -15.37 -15.77 -0.26
CA ILE A 309 -14.05 -15.39 -0.79
C ILE A 309 -13.30 -16.65 -1.22
N GLU A 310 -12.78 -16.64 -2.45
CA GLU A 310 -12.08 -17.79 -3.04
C GLU A 310 -10.64 -17.88 -2.52
N GLU A 311 -9.94 -16.75 -2.45
CA GLU A 311 -8.56 -16.68 -1.96
C GLU A 311 -8.52 -16.90 -0.43
N GLU A 312 -7.93 -18.01 -0.01
CA GLU A 312 -7.87 -18.42 1.40
C GLU A 312 -7.26 -17.34 2.30
N GLU A 313 -6.18 -16.70 1.86
CA GLU A 313 -5.50 -15.66 2.64
C GLU A 313 -6.42 -14.47 2.91
N THR A 314 -7.13 -14.00 1.87
CA THR A 314 -8.08 -12.87 1.94
C THR A 314 -9.31 -13.24 2.76
N ARG A 315 -9.77 -14.50 2.67
CA ARG A 315 -10.88 -15.03 3.47
C ARG A 315 -10.56 -15.03 4.97
N ASP A 316 -9.38 -15.52 5.34
CA ASP A 316 -8.93 -15.58 6.74
C ASP A 316 -8.79 -14.21 7.37
N ASP A 317 -8.28 -13.24 6.60
CA ASP A 317 -8.15 -11.84 7.05
C ASP A 317 -9.53 -11.18 7.22
N CYS A 318 -10.48 -11.45 6.32
CA CYS A 318 -11.87 -11.05 6.47
C CYS A 318 -12.48 -11.64 7.76
N LEU A 319 -12.42 -12.97 7.93
CA LEU A 319 -12.98 -13.66 9.10
C LEU A 319 -12.37 -13.15 10.41
N SER A 320 -11.05 -12.93 10.44
CA SER A 320 -10.36 -12.38 11.61
C SER A 320 -10.80 -10.95 11.94
N THR A 321 -11.07 -10.14 10.91
CA THR A 321 -11.58 -8.76 11.06
C THR A 321 -13.01 -8.78 11.59
N VAL A 322 -13.87 -9.62 11.01
CA VAL A 322 -15.26 -9.81 11.45
C VAL A 322 -15.32 -10.35 12.89
N ALA A 323 -14.50 -11.34 13.24
CA ALA A 323 -14.41 -11.86 14.60
C ALA A 323 -14.17 -10.75 15.61
N TYR A 324 -13.17 -9.90 15.34
CA TYR A 324 -12.79 -8.79 16.22
C TYR A 324 -13.88 -7.71 16.30
N SER A 325 -14.37 -7.23 15.16
CA SER A 325 -15.40 -6.18 15.09
C SER A 325 -16.73 -6.62 15.71
N ALA A 326 -17.11 -7.89 15.51
CA ALA A 326 -18.30 -8.49 16.11
C ALA A 326 -18.11 -8.90 17.58
N LYS A 327 -16.87 -8.82 18.11
CA LYS A 327 -16.47 -9.36 19.42
C LYS A 327 -16.89 -10.81 19.62
N SER A 328 -16.71 -11.63 18.59
CA SER A 328 -17.14 -13.03 18.54
C SER A 328 -15.96 -13.96 18.26
N PRO A 329 -15.25 -14.43 19.32
CA PRO A 329 -14.15 -15.38 19.18
C PRO A 329 -14.48 -16.67 18.42
N PRO A 330 -15.70 -17.26 18.49
CA PRO A 330 -16.03 -18.46 17.72
C PRO A 330 -15.82 -18.33 16.20
N ILE A 331 -15.87 -17.12 15.63
CA ILE A 331 -15.61 -16.90 14.19
C ILE A 331 -14.18 -17.31 13.80
N CYS A 332 -13.21 -17.20 14.71
CA CYS A 332 -11.83 -17.65 14.47
C CYS A 332 -11.72 -19.16 14.22
N GLU A 333 -12.73 -19.97 14.57
CA GLU A 333 -12.73 -21.42 14.29
C GLU A 333 -12.76 -21.71 12.77
N ASN A 334 -13.30 -20.78 11.98
CA ASN A 334 -13.36 -20.87 10.52
C ASN A 334 -12.09 -20.36 9.82
N VAL A 335 -11.14 -19.77 10.56
CA VAL A 335 -9.85 -19.33 10.02
C VAL A 335 -8.93 -20.55 9.87
N SER A 336 -8.12 -20.55 8.81
CA SER A 336 -7.07 -21.54 8.58
C SER A 336 -6.16 -21.74 9.81
N GLU A 337 -5.64 -22.96 9.99
CA GLU A 337 -4.89 -23.31 11.21
C GLU A 337 -3.65 -22.43 11.42
N ASN A 338 -2.97 -22.01 10.35
CA ASN A 338 -1.79 -21.14 10.39
C ASN A 338 -2.10 -19.68 10.78
N LYS A 339 -3.33 -19.18 10.57
CA LYS A 339 -3.76 -17.84 10.98
C LYS A 339 -4.66 -17.82 12.22
N ARG A 340 -5.18 -18.97 12.64
CA ARG A 340 -6.16 -19.11 13.74
C ARG A 340 -5.66 -18.54 15.07
N ASP A 341 -4.42 -18.85 15.45
CA ASP A 341 -3.84 -18.34 16.70
C ASP A 341 -3.71 -16.80 16.69
N SER A 342 -3.36 -16.23 15.53
CA SER A 342 -3.30 -14.78 15.32
C SER A 342 -4.68 -14.11 15.42
N CYS A 343 -5.76 -14.84 15.10
CA CYS A 343 -7.13 -14.39 15.32
C CYS A 343 -7.46 -14.35 16.82
N TYR A 344 -7.20 -15.45 17.56
CA TYR A 344 -7.51 -15.54 18.99
C TYR A 344 -6.67 -14.61 19.87
N ILE A 345 -5.39 -14.41 19.56
CA ILE A 345 -4.51 -13.60 20.42
C ILE A 345 -4.98 -12.15 20.55
N LYS A 346 -5.70 -11.62 19.53
CA LYS A 346 -6.32 -10.29 19.60
C LYS A 346 -7.32 -10.20 20.75
N PHE A 347 -8.14 -11.23 20.97
CA PHE A 347 -9.11 -11.27 22.08
C PHE A 347 -8.43 -11.39 23.44
N ALA A 348 -7.39 -12.21 23.55
CA ALA A 348 -6.60 -12.30 24.78
C ALA A 348 -5.98 -10.95 25.16
N SER A 349 -5.56 -10.15 24.17
CA SER A 349 -5.04 -8.80 24.40
C SER A 349 -6.08 -7.81 24.92
N GLU A 350 -7.37 -8.04 24.63
CA GLU A 350 -8.51 -7.30 25.17
C GLU A 350 -9.05 -7.87 26.50
N ASN A 351 -8.33 -8.82 27.11
CA ASN A 351 -8.65 -9.50 28.37
C ASN A 351 -9.75 -10.55 28.27
N ASP A 352 -10.08 -11.01 27.07
CA ASP A 352 -10.86 -12.23 26.90
C ASP A 352 -9.94 -13.45 26.88
N PHE A 353 -9.57 -13.90 28.08
CA PHE A 353 -8.71 -15.09 28.25
C PHE A 353 -9.47 -16.42 28.08
N SER A 354 -10.76 -16.40 27.73
CA SER A 354 -11.50 -17.63 27.43
C SER A 354 -10.97 -18.33 26.17
N VAL A 355 -10.26 -17.59 25.33
CA VAL A 355 -9.68 -18.08 24.06
C VAL A 355 -8.35 -18.82 24.24
N CYS A 356 -7.67 -18.72 25.39
CA CYS A 356 -6.33 -19.31 25.57
C CYS A 356 -6.31 -20.82 25.32
N ASP A 357 -7.38 -21.53 25.67
CA ASP A 357 -7.47 -22.97 25.47
C ASP A 357 -7.61 -23.38 23.99
N LYS A 358 -8.05 -22.43 23.14
CA LYS A 358 -8.23 -22.61 21.69
C LYS A 358 -6.95 -22.38 20.88
N LEU A 359 -5.88 -21.85 21.51
CA LEU A 359 -4.59 -21.66 20.86
C LEU A 359 -3.89 -23.01 20.61
N ILE A 360 -3.41 -23.20 19.37
CA ILE A 360 -2.73 -24.42 18.93
C ILE A 360 -1.25 -24.34 19.29
N ASN A 361 -0.60 -23.20 19.06
CA ASN A 361 0.79 -22.98 19.37
C ASN A 361 1.01 -22.99 20.90
N PRO A 362 1.81 -23.92 21.44
CA PRO A 362 1.99 -24.07 22.89
C PRO A 362 2.61 -22.82 23.52
N TYR A 363 3.52 -22.13 22.81
CA TYR A 363 4.15 -20.92 23.30
C TYR A 363 3.15 -19.76 23.45
N LEU A 364 2.25 -19.59 22.47
CA LEU A 364 1.19 -18.57 22.56
C LEU A 364 0.18 -18.90 23.66
N LYS A 365 -0.15 -20.19 23.82
CA LYS A 365 -1.03 -20.69 24.88
C LYS A 365 -0.47 -20.42 26.27
N ASP A 366 0.80 -20.77 26.51
CA ASP A 366 1.47 -20.52 27.79
C ASP A 366 1.51 -19.02 28.12
N ASN A 367 1.88 -18.18 27.15
CA ASN A 367 1.87 -16.72 27.33
C ASN A 367 0.47 -16.19 27.65
N CYS A 368 -0.56 -16.68 26.95
CA CYS A 368 -1.95 -16.31 27.21
C CYS A 368 -2.38 -16.68 28.64
N ASN A 369 -1.99 -17.86 29.14
CA ASN A 369 -2.27 -18.31 30.50
C ASN A 369 -1.51 -17.49 31.56
N ILE A 370 -0.26 -17.12 31.31
CA ILE A 370 0.49 -16.22 32.20
C ILE A 370 -0.21 -14.85 32.28
N MET A 371 -0.63 -14.30 31.13
CA MET A 371 -1.39 -13.04 31.11
C MET A 371 -2.72 -13.15 31.90
N LYS A 372 -3.39 -14.30 31.82
CA LYS A 372 -4.61 -14.59 32.58
C LYS A 372 -4.38 -14.64 34.09
N GLU A 373 -3.24 -15.15 34.56
CA GLU A 373 -2.92 -15.24 35.99
C GLU A 373 -2.44 -13.92 36.61
N THR A 374 -1.88 -13.03 35.79
CA THR A 374 -1.30 -11.75 36.25
C THR A 374 -2.31 -10.60 36.38
N ARG A 375 -3.57 -10.80 35.98
CA ARG A 375 -4.66 -9.84 36.14
C ARG A 375 -5.67 -10.30 37.18
#